data_AF-A0A7K1ENB6-F1
#
_entry.id   AF-A0A7K1ENB6-F1
#
_cell.length_a   1.000
_cell.length_b   1.000
_cell.length_c   1.000
_cell.angle_alpha   90.00
_cell.angle_beta   90.00
_cell.angle_gamma   90.00
#
_symmetry.space_group_name_H-M   'P 1'
#
loop_
_entity.id
_entity.type
_entity.pdbx_description
1 polymer ?
#
loop_
_entity_poly.entity_id
_entity_poly.type
_entity_poly.pdbx_seq_one_letter_code
_entity_poly.pdbx_strand_id
1 'polypeptide(L)'
;MISLDAATVLLQWSVGGLFFLWYTTRRHDIGAGYGWLLRGSFATLAAGAAAAGILVDFVAVRDISAIGVATISIVTLRRKNPRWDLVAPAFGAVGLVVAAFDSAVGPGDTAVNLARIAV
;
A
#
# COMPACT_ATOMS: atom_id res chain seq x y z
N MET A 1 24.55 -0.66 7.04
CA MET A 1 23.47 0.24 7.49
C MET A 1 22.24 -0.06 6.66
N ILE A 2 21.10 -0.31 7.29
CA ILE A 2 19.84 -0.65 6.61
C ILE A 2 19.27 0.62 6.00
N SER A 3 19.15 0.68 4.67
CA SER A 3 18.52 1.80 3.96
C SER A 3 17.01 1.62 3.96
N LEU A 4 16.29 2.57 4.56
CA LEU A 4 14.83 2.63 4.50
C LEU A 4 14.42 3.20 3.15
N ASP A 5 13.79 2.38 2.31
CA ASP A 5 13.14 2.87 1.10
C ASP A 5 11.82 3.57 1.48
N ALA A 6 11.82 4.89 1.37
CA ALA A 6 10.67 5.72 1.70
C ALA A 6 9.43 5.35 0.86
N ALA A 7 9.60 4.97 -0.41
CA ALA A 7 8.48 4.62 -1.27
C ALA A 7 7.77 3.34 -0.76
N THR A 8 8.56 2.32 -0.41
CA THR A 8 8.02 1.07 0.15
C THR A 8 7.36 1.30 1.50
N VAL A 9 7.98 2.08 2.40
CA VAL A 9 7.39 2.39 3.72
C VAL A 9 6.05 3.10 3.58
N LEU A 10 5.98 4.13 2.72
CA LEU A 10 4.75 4.89 2.49
C LEU A 10 3.64 4.01 1.89
N LEU A 11 3.99 3.12 0.97
CA LEU A 11 3.05 2.19 0.36
C LEU A 11 2.52 1.18 1.40
N GLN A 12 3.40 0.57 2.19
CA GLN A 12 3.02 -0.36 3.27
C GLN A 12 2.09 0.29 4.28
N TRP A 13 2.40 1.52 4.71
CA TRP A 13 1.59 2.25 5.67
C TRP A 13 0.22 2.61 5.09
N SER A 14 0.16 2.98 3.81
CA SER A 14 -1.09 3.21 3.10
C SER A 14 -1.95 1.94 3.00
N VAL A 15 -1.37 0.81 2.58
CA VAL A 15 -2.05 -0.47 2.44
C VAL A 15 -2.61 -0.96 3.79
N GLY A 16 -1.78 -0.95 4.84
CA GLY A 16 -2.21 -1.35 6.18
C GLY A 16 -3.32 -0.44 6.74
N GLY A 17 -3.17 0.86 6.55
CA GLY A 17 -4.16 1.85 6.96
C GLY A 17 -5.52 1.71 6.28
N LEU A 18 -5.53 1.47 4.97
CA LEU A 18 -6.76 1.23 4.19
C LEU A 18 -7.40 -0.11 4.53
N PHE A 19 -6.59 -1.15 4.81
CA PHE A 19 -7.11 -2.42 5.30
C PHE A 19 -7.79 -2.25 6.68
N PHE A 20 -7.17 -1.50 7.58
CA PHE A 20 -7.75 -1.20 8.88
C PHE A 20 -9.02 -0.34 8.77
N LEU A 21 -9.05 0.60 7.81
CA LEU A 21 -10.26 1.35 7.47
C LEU A 21 -11.39 0.41 7.02
N TRP A 22 -11.12 -0.54 6.11
CA TRP A 22 -12.13 -1.54 5.74
C TRP A 22 -12.62 -2.32 6.96
N TYR A 23 -11.70 -2.74 7.83
CA TYR A 23 -12.03 -3.51 9.02
C TYR A 23 -13.00 -2.78 9.96
N THR A 24 -12.83 -1.47 10.12
CA THR A 24 -13.67 -0.62 10.99
C THR A 24 -14.97 -0.17 10.30
N THR A 25 -14.96 0.03 8.97
CA THR A 25 -16.17 0.42 8.22
C THR A 25 -17.11 -0.76 7.94
N ARG A 26 -16.63 -2.00 7.83
CA ARG A 26 -17.48 -3.18 7.50
C ARG A 26 -18.55 -3.49 8.55
N ARG A 27 -18.37 -3.04 9.80
CA ARG A 27 -19.34 -3.17 10.89
C ARG A 27 -20.04 -1.85 11.23
N HIS A 28 -19.79 -0.80 10.45
CA HIS A 28 -20.28 0.55 10.70
C HIS A 28 -19.81 1.13 12.05
N ASP A 29 -18.61 0.76 12.53
CA ASP A 29 -18.05 1.23 13.80
C ASP A 29 -17.61 2.71 13.74
N ILE A 30 -17.43 3.26 12.54
CA ILE A 30 -16.99 4.65 12.30
C ILE A 30 -17.91 5.40 11.33
N GLY A 31 -18.05 6.71 11.57
CA GLY A 31 -18.87 7.60 10.76
C GLY A 31 -18.32 7.82 9.34
N ALA A 32 -19.21 8.14 8.41
CA ALA A 32 -18.84 8.35 7.00
C ALA A 32 -17.79 9.44 6.79
N GLY A 33 -17.89 10.56 7.52
CA GLY A 33 -16.91 11.66 7.43
C GLY A 33 -15.51 11.26 7.88
N TYR A 34 -15.40 10.45 8.94
CA TYR A 34 -14.12 9.91 9.40
C TYR A 34 -13.51 8.96 8.36
N GLY A 35 -14.34 8.11 7.74
CA GLY A 35 -13.91 7.26 6.64
C GLY A 35 -13.41 8.05 5.42
N TRP A 36 -14.01 9.19 5.09
CA TRP A 36 -13.51 10.06 4.00
C TRP A 36 -12.13 10.62 4.30
N LEU A 37 -11.93 11.09 5.55
CA LEU A 37 -10.65 11.63 6.00
C LEU A 37 -9.56 10.57 5.90
N LEU A 38 -9.82 9.36 6.41
CA LEU A 38 -8.85 8.26 6.35
C LEU A 38 -8.52 7.85 4.91
N ARG A 39 -9.52 7.71 4.01
CA ARG A 39 -9.24 7.44 2.58
C ARG A 39 -8.37 8.53 1.96
N GLY A 40 -8.66 9.80 2.26
CA GLY A 40 -7.86 10.93 1.79
C GLY A 40 -6.42 10.88 2.30
N SER A 41 -6.22 10.67 3.60
CA SER A 41 -4.89 10.58 4.21
C SER A 41 -4.05 9.44 3.61
N PHE A 42 -4.62 8.25 3.48
CA PHE A 42 -3.90 7.11 2.92
C PHE A 42 -3.73 7.20 1.39
N ALA A 43 -4.64 7.87 0.68
CA ALA A 43 -4.43 8.23 -0.73
C ALA A 43 -3.23 9.17 -0.89
N THR A 44 -3.08 10.18 -0.03
CA THR A 44 -1.93 11.08 -0.02
C THR A 44 -0.63 10.33 0.25
N LEU A 45 -0.63 9.40 1.20
CA LEU A 45 0.54 8.54 1.46
C LEU A 45 0.90 7.66 0.26
N ALA A 46 -0.10 7.05 -0.41
CA ALA A 46 0.14 6.26 -1.62
C ALA A 46 0.66 7.11 -2.79
N ALA A 47 0.14 8.33 -2.95
CA ALA A 47 0.65 9.28 -3.93
C ALA A 47 2.09 9.70 -3.59
N GLY A 48 2.39 9.91 -2.31
CA GLY A 48 3.75 10.15 -1.81
C GLY A 48 4.69 8.98 -2.08
N ALA A 49 4.21 7.74 -1.93
CA ALA A 49 4.97 6.54 -2.28
C ALA A 49 5.31 6.50 -3.78
N ALA A 50 4.33 6.74 -4.65
CA ALA A 50 4.53 6.79 -6.09
C ALA A 50 5.51 7.92 -6.49
N ALA A 51 5.36 9.11 -5.90
CA ALA A 51 6.26 10.22 -6.14
C ALA A 51 7.68 9.91 -5.68
N ALA A 52 7.85 9.36 -4.48
CA ALA A 52 9.16 8.97 -3.96
C ALA A 52 9.85 7.93 -4.85
N GLY A 53 9.09 6.93 -5.33
CA GLY A 53 9.62 5.90 -6.21
C GLY A 53 10.05 6.45 -7.57
N ILE A 54 9.23 7.29 -8.19
CA ILE A 54 9.57 7.92 -9.48
C ILE A 54 10.79 8.86 -9.36
N LEU A 55 10.94 9.56 -8.23
CA LEU A 55 11.97 10.58 -8.06
C LEU A 55 13.32 10.04 -7.55
N VAL A 56 13.33 8.96 -6.78
CA VAL A 56 14.52 8.48 -6.08
C VAL A 56 15.03 7.16 -6.66
N ASP A 57 14.17 6.15 -6.74
CA ASP A 57 14.54 4.81 -7.18
C ASP A 57 13.32 4.08 -7.74
N PHE A 58 13.21 3.93 -9.05
CA PHE A 58 12.01 3.42 -9.71
C PHE A 58 11.95 1.90 -9.72
N VAL A 59 10.87 1.34 -9.17
CA VAL A 59 10.59 -0.10 -9.15
C VAL A 59 9.18 -0.29 -9.70
N ALA A 60 9.09 -0.80 -10.93
CA ALA A 60 7.84 -0.83 -11.71
C ALA A 60 6.67 -1.44 -10.93
N VAL A 61 6.87 -2.58 -10.27
CA VAL A 61 5.82 -3.26 -9.49
C VAL A 61 5.34 -2.40 -8.32
N ARG A 62 6.25 -1.86 -7.52
CA ARG A 62 5.94 -1.01 -6.36
C ARG A 62 5.22 0.27 -6.79
N ASP A 63 5.71 0.92 -7.84
CA ASP A 63 5.20 2.22 -8.27
C ASP A 63 3.83 2.12 -8.96
N ILE A 64 3.62 1.09 -9.79
CA ILE A 64 2.29 0.78 -10.32
C ILE A 64 1.31 0.46 -9.19
N SER A 65 1.77 -0.26 -8.18
CA SER A 65 0.97 -0.58 -6.99
C SER A 65 0.58 0.68 -6.22
N ALA A 66 1.54 1.58 -5.98
CA ALA A 66 1.30 2.86 -5.31
C ALA A 66 0.33 3.76 -6.08
N ILE A 67 0.50 3.88 -7.40
CA ILE A 67 -0.41 4.63 -8.27
C ILE A 67 -1.82 4.02 -8.23
N GLY A 68 -1.93 2.70 -8.30
CA GLY A 68 -3.21 2.00 -8.25
C GLY A 68 -3.92 2.21 -6.90
N VAL A 69 -3.21 2.06 -5.78
CA VAL A 69 -3.75 2.31 -4.43
C VAL A 69 -4.21 3.76 -4.29
N ALA A 70 -3.41 4.74 -4.71
CA ALA A 70 -3.79 6.15 -4.69
C ALA A 70 -5.06 6.40 -5.51
N THR A 71 -5.10 5.89 -6.74
CA THR A 71 -6.23 6.06 -7.66
C THR A 71 -7.51 5.45 -7.11
N ILE A 72 -7.46 4.19 -6.63
CA ILE A 72 -8.63 3.51 -6.09
C ILE A 72 -9.14 4.25 -4.83
N SER A 73 -8.25 4.68 -3.94
CA SER A 73 -8.62 5.41 -2.72
C SER A 73 -9.28 6.77 -3.03
N ILE A 74 -8.80 7.48 -4.06
CA ILE A 74 -9.41 8.74 -4.52
C ILE A 74 -10.78 8.49 -5.16
N VAL A 75 -10.90 7.49 -6.03
CA VAL A 75 -12.18 7.15 -6.70
C VAL A 75 -13.23 6.66 -5.70
N THR A 76 -12.81 5.98 -4.65
CA THR A 76 -13.68 5.46 -3.59
C THR A 76 -13.95 6.46 -2.46
N LEU A 77 -13.32 7.64 -2.48
CA LEU A 77 -13.30 8.61 -1.37
C LEU A 77 -14.66 8.86 -0.72
N ARG A 78 -15.71 9.09 -1.54
CA ARG A 78 -17.07 9.41 -1.09
C ARG A 78 -18.02 8.21 -1.08
N ARG A 79 -17.56 7.02 -1.44
CA ARG A 79 -18.43 5.83 -1.50
C ARG A 79 -18.77 5.38 -0.08
N LYS A 80 -20.05 5.01 0.11
CA LYS A 80 -20.56 4.53 1.41
C LYS A 80 -20.49 3.02 1.57
N ASN A 81 -20.24 2.28 0.49
CA ASN A 81 -20.25 0.82 0.51
C ASN A 81 -18.86 0.29 0.91
N PRO A 82 -18.71 -0.33 2.10
CA PRO A 82 -17.41 -0.72 2.64
C PRO A 82 -16.70 -1.77 1.78
N ARG A 83 -17.43 -2.53 0.96
CA ARG A 83 -16.83 -3.59 0.10
C ARG A 83 -15.74 -3.05 -0.83
N TRP A 84 -15.86 -1.78 -1.24
CA TRP A 84 -14.86 -1.15 -2.11
C TRP A 84 -13.57 -0.75 -1.39
N ASP A 85 -13.62 -0.63 -0.06
CA ASP A 85 -12.44 -0.27 0.74
C ASP A 85 -11.42 -1.39 0.83
N LEU A 86 -11.81 -2.63 0.48
CA LEU A 86 -10.90 -3.76 0.42
C LEU A 86 -10.08 -3.80 -0.88
N VAL A 87 -10.55 -3.14 -1.95
CA VAL A 87 -9.94 -3.26 -3.28
C VAL A 87 -8.55 -2.63 -3.31
N ALA A 88 -8.40 -1.41 -2.78
CA ALA A 88 -7.11 -0.74 -2.69
C ALA A 88 -6.07 -1.54 -1.86
N PRO A 89 -6.36 -1.95 -0.60
CA PRO A 89 -5.39 -2.69 0.20
C PRO A 89 -5.11 -4.09 -0.36
N ALA A 90 -6.08 -4.77 -0.97
CA ALA A 90 -5.83 -6.05 -1.63
C ALA A 90 -4.87 -5.89 -2.81
N PHE A 91 -5.09 -4.89 -3.66
CA PHE A 91 -4.20 -4.59 -4.78
C PHE A 91 -2.79 -4.23 -4.32
N GLY A 92 -2.67 -3.34 -3.33
CA GLY A 92 -1.38 -2.93 -2.80
C GLY A 92 -0.65 -4.05 -2.05
N ALA A 93 -1.36 -4.94 -1.34
CA ALA A 93 -0.76 -6.10 -0.69
C ALA A 93 -0.16 -7.08 -1.70
N VAL A 94 -0.89 -7.37 -2.80
CA VAL A 94 -0.35 -8.19 -3.90
C VAL A 94 0.89 -7.52 -4.49
N GLY A 95 0.83 -6.22 -4.75
CA GLY A 95 1.96 -5.43 -5.24
C GLY A 95 3.21 -5.51 -4.36
N LEU A 96 3.03 -5.35 -3.04
CA LEU A 96 4.11 -5.45 -2.06
C LEU A 96 4.69 -6.86 -1.99
N VAL A 97 3.87 -7.90 -2.04
CA VAL A 97 4.33 -9.30 -2.04
C VAL A 97 5.14 -9.59 -3.30
N VAL A 98 4.65 -9.18 -4.48
CA VAL A 98 5.38 -9.37 -5.74
C VAL A 98 6.70 -8.61 -5.73
N ALA A 99 6.71 -7.36 -5.27
CA ALA A 99 7.95 -6.58 -5.15
C ALA A 99 8.94 -7.19 -4.15
N ALA A 100 8.45 -7.77 -3.05
CA ALA A 100 9.30 -8.48 -2.08
C ALA A 100 9.95 -9.72 -2.69
N PHE A 101 9.21 -10.51 -3.47
CA PHE A 101 9.77 -11.66 -4.18
C PHE A 101 10.77 -11.24 -5.27
N ASP A 102 10.45 -10.21 -6.05
CA ASP A 102 11.37 -9.65 -7.05
C ASP A 102 12.70 -9.21 -6.41
N SER A 103 12.62 -8.60 -5.23
CA SER A 103 13.79 -8.23 -4.42
C SER A 103 14.57 -9.44 -3.88
N ALA A 104 13.94 -10.60 -3.73
CA ALA A 104 14.56 -11.80 -3.17
C ALA A 104 15.36 -12.62 -4.21
N VAL A 105 15.04 -12.48 -5.51
CA VAL A 105 15.61 -13.27 -6.62
C VAL A 105 16.96 -12.69 -7.13
N GLY A 106 17.60 -11.80 -6.37
CA GLY A 106 18.94 -11.26 -6.67
C GLY A 106 20.09 -12.28 -6.53
N PRO A 107 21.36 -11.90 -6.80
CA PRO A 107 22.52 -12.80 -6.88
C PRO A 107 22.96 -13.48 -5.57
N GLY A 108 22.16 -13.40 -4.51
CA GLY A 108 22.46 -13.91 -3.17
C GLY A 108 21.68 -15.18 -2.84
N ASP A 109 22.00 -15.76 -1.68
CA ASP A 109 21.38 -16.99 -1.19
C ASP A 109 19.88 -16.77 -0.92
N THR A 110 19.06 -17.21 -1.87
CA THR A 110 17.59 -17.06 -1.91
C THR A 110 16.91 -17.52 -0.62
N ALA A 111 17.47 -18.51 0.08
CA ALA A 111 16.94 -18.99 1.35
C ALA A 111 17.02 -17.93 2.47
N VAL A 112 18.13 -17.19 2.53
CA VAL A 112 18.32 -16.12 3.52
C VAL A 112 17.46 -14.90 3.18
N ASN A 113 17.31 -14.59 1.89
CA ASN A 113 16.44 -13.49 1.45
C ASN A 113 14.96 -13.76 1.73
N LEU A 114 14.49 -14.99 1.49
CA LEU A 114 13.11 -15.40 1.82
C LEU A 114 12.86 -15.44 3.33
N ALA A 115 13.83 -15.88 4.13
CA ALA A 115 13.69 -15.89 5.59
C ALA A 115 13.51 -14.48 6.18
N ARG A 116 14.13 -13.44 5.59
CA ARG A 116 13.97 -12.03 6.02
C ARG A 116 12.61 -11.42 5.66
N ILE A 117 11.89 -12.00 4.71
CA ILE A 117 10.54 -11.54 4.36
C ILE A 117 9.50 -12.09 5.35
N ALA A 118 9.81 -13.22 6.01
CA ALA A 118 8.89 -13.93 6.90
C ALA A 118 9.04 -13.63 8.40
N VAL A 119 10.17 -13.03 8.82
CA VAL A 119 10.52 -12.70 10.22
C VAL A 119 10.64 -11.19 10.38
#